data_AF-A0A1F8N8D1-F1
#
_entry.id   AF-A0A1F8N8D1-F1
#
_cell.length_a   1.000
_cell.length_b   1.000
_cell.length_c   1.000
_cell.angle_alpha   90.00
_cell.angle_beta   90.00
_cell.angle_gamma   90.00
#
_symmetry.space_group_name_H-M   'P 1'
#
loop_
_entity.id
_entity.type
_entity.pdbx_description
1 polymer ?
#
loop_
_entity_poly.entity_id
_entity_poly.type
_entity_poly.pdbx_seq_one_letter_code
_entity_poly.pdbx_strand_id
1 'polypeptide(L)' 'MPKLKTHKGAKSRFHITGSGKIMRVKGGKSHFRRRKSKQVRRLFDDTIPLSPADRVR' A
#
# COMPACT_ATOMS: atom_id res chain seq x y z
N MET A 1 -17.00 -10.68 -26.74
CA MET A 1 -16.74 -9.68 -25.68
C MET A 1 -15.36 -9.88 -25.07
N PRO A 2 -14.49 -8.85 -25.05
CA PRO A 2 -13.20 -8.94 -24.39
C PRO A 2 -13.34 -8.91 -22.86
N LYS A 3 -12.64 -9.80 -22.16
CA LYS A 3 -12.60 -9.83 -20.68
C LYS A 3 -11.80 -8.64 -20.14
N LEU A 4 -12.27 -8.04 -19.05
CA LEU A 4 -11.50 -7.03 -18.32
C LEU A 4 -10.16 -7.61 -17.86
N LYS A 5 -9.07 -6.92 -18.16
CA LYS A 5 -7.72 -7.32 -17.76
C LYS A 5 -7.41 -6.75 -16.38
N THR A 6 -6.76 -7.56 -15.54
CA THR A 6 -6.27 -7.09 -14.24
C THR A 6 -5.15 -6.09 -14.43
N HIS A 7 -5.25 -4.92 -13.81
CA HIS A 7 -4.15 -3.98 -13.73
C HIS A 7 -3.03 -4.55 -12.85
N LYS A 8 -1.98 -5.08 -13.49
CA LYS A 8 -0.92 -5.85 -12.80
C LYS A 8 -0.12 -5.00 -11.83
N GLY A 9 0.11 -3.72 -12.14
CA GLY A 9 0.81 -2.80 -11.25
C GLY A 9 0.04 -2.50 -9.95
N ALA A 10 -1.29 -2.49 -10.02
CA ALA A 10 -2.13 -2.34 -8.83
C ALA A 10 -2.15 -3.64 -8.01
N LYS A 11 -2.26 -4.80 -8.69
CA LYS A 11 -2.23 -6.12 -8.05
C LYS A 11 -0.96 -6.34 -7.20
N SER A 12 0.20 -5.85 -7.66
CA SER A 12 1.45 -5.98 -6.92
C SER A 12 1.60 -5.01 -5.74
N ARG A 13 0.78 -3.96 -5.65
CA ARG A 13 0.96 -2.85 -4.69
C ARG A 13 -0.12 -2.77 -3.62
N PHE A 14 -1.33 -3.25 -3.93
CA PHE A 14 -2.49 -3.15 -3.06
C PHE A 14 -3.01 -4.54 -2.69
N HIS A 15 -3.33 -4.71 -1.42
CA HIS A 15 -3.92 -5.93 -0.89
C HIS A 15 -5.33 -5.64 -0.36
N ILE A 16 -6.27 -6.53 -0.64
CA ILE A 16 -7.66 -6.40 -0.18
C ILE A 16 -7.85 -7.38 0.97
N THR A 17 -8.30 -6.88 2.13
CA THR A 17 -8.64 -7.73 3.28
C THR A 17 -9.96 -8.47 3.02
N GLY A 18 -10.26 -9.51 3.81
CA GLY A 18 -11.55 -10.22 3.71
C GLY A 18 -12.77 -9.30 3.94
N SER A 19 -12.59 -8.19 4.67
CA SER A 19 -13.59 -7.14 4.89
C SER A 19 -13.65 -6.07 3.79
N GLY A 20 -12.88 -6.20 2.71
CA GLY A 20 -12.89 -5.27 1.58
C GLY A 20 -12.04 -4.01 1.76
N LYS A 21 -11.25 -3.89 2.84
CA LYS A 21 -10.34 -2.73 3.02
C LYS A 21 -9.13 -2.87 2.10
N ILE A 22 -8.77 -1.79 1.43
CA ILE A 22 -7.56 -1.71 0.59
C ILE A 22 -6.37 -1.29 1.46
N MET A 23 -5.34 -2.14 1.48
CA MET A 23 -4.11 -1.97 2.24
C MET A 23 -2.93 -1.68 1.32
N ARG A 24 -2.00 -0.86 1.78
CA ARG A 24 -0.75 -0.53 1.08
C ARG A 24 0.44 -0.50 2.03
N VAL A 25 1.64 -0.62 1.47
CA VAL A 25 2.87 -0.36 2.21
C VAL A 25 3.07 1.15 2.38
N LYS A 26 3.60 1.58 3.53
CA LYS A 26 3.95 2.98 3.77
C LYS A 26 5.06 3.44 2.83
N GLY A 27 4.87 4.61 2.22
CA GLY A 27 5.87 5.23 1.33
C GLY A 27 7.14 5.65 2.06
N GLY A 28 8.26 5.77 1.33
CA GLY A 28 9.55 6.18 1.89
C GLY A 28 10.34 5.07 2.59
N LYS A 29 9.93 3.80 2.43
CA LYS A 29 10.62 2.63 3.00
C LYS A 29 11.93 2.27 2.29
N SER A 30 12.09 2.60 1.01
CA SER A 30 13.17 2.07 0.16
C SER A 30 14.55 2.68 0.42
N HIS A 31 14.65 4.01 0.54
CA HIS A 31 15.92 4.73 0.60
C HIS A 31 15.98 5.73 1.78
N PHE A 32 17.19 6.27 2.07
CA PHE A 32 17.46 7.24 3.15
C PHE A 32 17.03 6.81 4.56
N ARG A 33 16.90 5.50 4.83
CA ARG A 33 16.47 4.99 6.15
C ARG A 33 17.41 5.37 7.29
N ARG A 34 18.71 5.51 7.02
CA ARG A 34 19.74 5.87 8.03
C ARG A 34 19.50 7.25 8.66
N ARG A 35 18.92 8.19 7.90
CA ARG A 35 18.61 9.56 8.35
C ARG A 35 17.27 9.67 9.08
N LYS A 36 16.53 8.57 9.23
CA LYS A 36 15.21 8.55 9.88
C LYS A 36 15.35 8.03 11.32
N SER A 37 14.57 8.61 12.24
CA SER A 37 14.51 8.16 13.62
C SER A 37 14.09 6.69 13.72
N LYS A 38 14.48 6.01 14.80
CA LYS A 38 14.10 4.61 15.05
C LYS A 38 12.58 4.42 15.03
N GLN A 39 11.83 5.38 15.58
CA GLN A 39 10.37 5.35 15.60
C GLN A 39 9.77 5.35 14.19
N VAL A 40 10.23 6.24 13.31
CA VAL A 40 9.74 6.31 11.93
C VAL A 40 10.06 5.04 11.16
N ARG A 41 11.23 4.43 11.41
CA ARG A 41 11.62 3.18 10.74
C ARG A 41 10.70 2.01 11.08
N ARG A 42 10.21 1.91 12.32
CA ARG A 42 9.24 0.88 12.75
C ARG A 42 7.92 1.00 11.98
N LEU A 43 7.45 2.23 11.77
CA LEU A 43 6.21 2.49 11.04
C LEU A 43 6.25 2.08 9.55
N PHE A 44 7.43 1.79 8.98
CA PHE A 44 7.53 1.32 7.59
C PHE A 44 7.31 -0.19 7.45
N ASP A 45 7.29 -0.94 8.55
CA ASP A 45 7.06 -2.39 8.50
C ASP A 45 5.57 -2.72 8.46
N ASP A 46 4.72 -1.81 8.92
CA ASP A 46 3.27 -1.95 8.91
C ASP A 46 2.66 -1.67 7.52
N THR A 47 1.57 -2.38 7.23
CA THR A 47 0.68 -2.03 6.12
C THR A 47 -0.43 -1.11 6.62
N ILE A 48 -0.64 -0.02 5.88
CA ILE A 48 -1.60 1.03 6.25
C ILE A 48 -2.84 0.95 5.36
N PRO A 49 -4.03 1.28 5.89
CA PRO A 49 -5.21 1.44 5.05
C PRO A 49 -5.00 2.58 4.05
N LEU A 50 -5.64 2.45 2.89
CA LEU A 50 -5.66 3.48 1.87
C LEU A 50 -6.40 4.73 2.37
N SER A 51 -6.02 5.91 1.84
CA SER A 51 -6.63 7.18 2.21
C SER A 51 -8.14 7.16 1.90
N PRO A 52 -8.99 7.87 2.66
CA PRO A 52 -10.42 7.91 2.40
C PRO A 52 -10.81 8.26 0.97
N ALA A 53 -10.08 9.17 0.33
CA ALA A 53 -10.35 9.66 -1.01
C ALA A 53 -10.09 8.59 -2.10
N ASP A 54 -9.10 7.72 -1.89
CA ASP A 54 -8.67 6.75 -2.91
C ASP A 54 -9.36 5.38 -2.74
N ARG A 55 -10.33 5.25 -1.82
CA ARG A 55 -11.02 3.97 -1.54
C ARG A 55 -12.05 3.57 -2.60
N VAL A 56 -12.42 4.48 -3.51
CA VAL A 56 -13.42 4.21 -4.55
C VAL A 56 -12.77 3.40 -5.67
N ARG A 57 -13.44 2.30 -6.05
CA ARG A 57 -13.02 1.34 -7.06
C ARG A 57 -13.74 1.60 -8.38
#